data_AF-C5CRA9-F1
#
_entry.id   AF-C5CRA9-F1
#
_cell.length_a   1.000
_cell.length_b   1.000
_cell.length_c   1.000
_cell.angle_alpha   90.00
_cell.angle_beta   90.00
_cell.angle_gamma   90.00
#
_symmetry.space_group_name_H-M   'P 1'
#
loop_
_entity.id
_entity.type
_entity.pdbx_description
1 polymer ?
#
loop_
_entity_poly.entity_id
_entity_poly.type
_entity_poly.pdbx_seq_one_letter_code
_entity_poly.pdbx_strand_id
1 'polypeptide(L)'
;MDMRIPNTQRGGTLIEVLVAIVILAVALFGMAGLTSSAIKYNQFSRMRATGLSLVADYAERARANIAGFADYAYTTAYNASSRTAATTDPTAAPVSCQVDTSTPTNPINTCGSAIADYDQSQWLTNVANRLPGGTAYVTTELTPAPPGVNGLPATRVLNIWLIWSAIQEDNGFAQQQLCPAAANISDPASVNCMYFRVTL
;
A
#
# COMPACT_ATOMS: atom_id res chain seq x y z
N MET A 1 23.30 -4.87 80.97
CA MET A 1 21.83 -5.09 80.90
C MET A 1 21.33 -4.34 79.68
N ASP A 2 21.24 -5.03 78.54
CA ASP A 2 20.75 -4.45 77.29
C ASP A 2 19.22 -4.55 77.23
N MET A 3 18.55 -3.40 77.27
CA MET A 3 17.10 -3.30 77.04
C MET A 3 16.83 -3.31 75.54
N ARG A 4 16.35 -4.43 75.00
CA ARG A 4 15.78 -4.49 73.66
C ARG A 4 14.39 -3.87 73.67
N ILE A 5 14.23 -2.75 72.97
CA ILE A 5 12.93 -2.10 72.75
C ILE A 5 12.15 -2.95 71.73
N PRO A 6 10.93 -3.42 72.03
CA PRO A 6 10.11 -4.13 71.07
C PRO A 6 9.67 -3.17 69.96
N ASN A 7 10.06 -3.47 68.72
CA ASN A 7 9.64 -2.70 67.55
C ASN A 7 8.14 -2.97 67.32
N THR A 8 7.28 -1.98 67.61
CA THR A 8 5.84 -2.09 67.40
C THR A 8 5.56 -2.12 65.90
N GLN A 9 5.22 -3.30 65.37
CA GLN A 9 4.76 -3.47 63.99
C GLN A 9 3.42 -2.74 63.85
N ARG A 10 3.44 -1.51 63.30
CA ARG A 10 2.23 -0.77 62.99
C ARG A 10 1.54 -1.48 61.83
N GLY A 11 0.29 -1.89 62.03
CA GLY A 11 -0.53 -2.67 61.08
C GLY A 11 -0.92 -1.95 59.78
N GLY A 12 0.03 -1.26 59.13
CA GLY A 12 -0.13 -0.60 57.84
C GLY A 12 0.21 -1.49 56.63
N THR A 13 0.75 -2.69 56.85
CA THR A 13 1.23 -3.58 55.78
C THR A 13 0.13 -4.00 54.79
N LEU A 14 -1.12 -4.15 55.27
CA LEU A 14 -2.24 -4.58 54.42
C LEU A 14 -2.73 -3.44 53.51
N ILE A 15 -2.76 -2.19 54.02
CA ILE A 15 -3.09 -1.00 53.24
C ILE A 15 -1.97 -0.70 52.22
N GLU A 16 -0.72 -0.86 52.63
CA GLU A 16 0.45 -0.66 51.76
C GLU A 16 0.45 -1.63 50.57
N VAL A 17 0.18 -2.92 50.82
CA VAL A 17 0.04 -3.92 49.76
C VAL A 17 -1.16 -3.62 48.86
N LEU A 18 -2.30 -3.18 49.42
CA LEU A 18 -3.48 -2.84 48.63
C LEU A 18 -3.21 -1.64 47.70
N VAL A 19 -2.55 -0.59 48.21
CA VAL A 19 -2.15 0.57 47.40
C VAL A 19 -1.14 0.17 46.34
N ALA A 20 -0.16 -0.70 46.65
CA ALA A 20 0.81 -1.20 45.68
C ALA A 20 0.14 -1.98 44.54
N ILE A 21 -0.84 -2.84 44.86
CA ILE A 21 -1.62 -3.58 43.85
C ILE A 21 -2.45 -2.63 42.99
N VAL A 22 -3.06 -1.59 43.57
CA VAL A 22 -3.83 -0.59 42.82
C VAL A 22 -2.94 0.18 41.84
N ILE A 23 -1.78 0.66 42.28
CA ILE A 23 -0.82 1.37 41.42
C ILE A 23 -0.34 0.46 40.28
N LEU A 24 -0.01 -0.79 40.61
CA LEU A 24 0.42 -1.78 39.62
C LEU A 24 -0.70 -2.09 38.60
N ALA A 25 -1.94 -2.23 39.05
CA ALA A 25 -3.08 -2.45 38.17
C ALA A 25 -3.25 -1.27 37.19
N VAL A 26 -3.22 -0.02 37.67
CA VAL A 26 -3.32 1.18 36.83
C VAL A 26 -2.16 1.25 35.82
N ALA A 27 -0.94 0.94 36.25
CA ALA A 27 0.22 0.91 35.36
C ALA A 27 0.08 -0.13 34.23
N LEU A 28 -0.40 -1.34 34.55
CA LEU A 28 -0.61 -2.39 33.55
C LEU A 28 -1.73 -2.04 32.56
N PHE A 29 -2.84 -1.45 33.02
CA PHE A 29 -3.90 -0.97 32.12
C PHE A 29 -3.41 0.15 31.20
N GLY A 30 -2.59 1.07 31.72
CA GLY A 30 -1.94 2.10 30.91
C GLY A 30 -1.05 1.52 29.82
N MET A 31 -0.21 0.54 30.16
CA MET A 31 0.64 -0.16 29.17
C MET A 31 -0.17 -0.90 28.11
N ALA A 32 -1.27 -1.57 28.50
CA ALA A 32 -2.13 -2.29 27.57
C ALA A 32 -2.75 -1.36 26.50
N GLY A 33 -3.14 -0.14 26.87
CA GLY A 33 -3.62 0.86 25.91
C GLY A 33 -2.54 1.32 24.92
N LEU A 34 -1.32 1.52 25.42
CA LEU A 34 -0.18 1.91 24.59
C LEU A 34 0.24 0.80 23.62
N THR A 35 0.30 -0.46 24.08
CA THR A 35 0.65 -1.59 23.22
C THR A 35 -0.39 -1.83 22.13
N SER A 36 -1.68 -1.69 22.43
CA SER A 36 -2.76 -1.76 21.43
C SER A 36 -2.59 -0.70 20.34
N SER A 37 -2.36 0.56 20.74
CA SER A 37 -2.11 1.66 19.79
C SER A 37 -0.85 1.42 18.95
N ALA A 38 0.23 0.93 19.57
CA ALA A 38 1.47 0.60 18.86
C ALA A 38 1.28 -0.50 17.80
N ILE A 39 0.47 -1.53 18.08
CA ILE A 39 0.17 -2.58 17.08
C ILE A 39 -0.51 -1.98 15.85
N LYS A 40 -1.51 -1.10 16.05
CA LYS A 40 -2.22 -0.43 14.96
C LYS A 40 -1.29 0.41 14.08
N TYR A 41 -0.43 1.22 14.70
CA TYR A 41 0.57 2.01 13.96
C TYR A 41 1.55 1.12 13.18
N ASN A 42 2.00 0.02 13.78
CA ASN A 42 2.86 -0.94 13.11
C ASN A 42 2.17 -1.59 11.90
N GLN A 43 0.88 -1.94 12.00
CA GLN A 43 0.11 -2.47 10.87
C GLN A 43 -0.01 -1.45 9.74
N PHE A 44 -0.35 -0.19 10.05
CA PHE A 44 -0.42 0.88 9.06
C PHE A 44 0.93 1.11 8.36
N SER A 45 2.02 1.17 9.13
CA SER A 45 3.37 1.32 8.57
C SER A 45 3.75 0.16 7.65
N ARG A 46 3.41 -1.08 8.03
CA ARG A 46 3.62 -2.27 7.18
C ARG A 46 2.83 -2.17 5.88
N MET A 47 1.58 -1.72 5.94
CA MET A 47 0.73 -1.59 4.76
C MET A 47 1.27 -0.53 3.79
N ARG A 48 1.70 0.62 4.32
CA ARG A 48 2.34 1.68 3.53
C ARG A 48 3.63 1.21 2.87
N ALA A 49 4.48 0.47 3.59
CA ALA A 49 5.71 -0.11 3.04
C ALA A 49 5.42 -1.12 1.91
N THR A 50 4.43 -1.99 2.10
CA THR A 50 3.97 -2.93 1.07
C THR A 50 3.48 -2.20 -0.18
N GLY A 51 2.66 -1.16 -0.01
CA GLY A 51 2.15 -0.38 -1.14
C GLY A 51 3.25 0.39 -1.89
N LEU A 52 4.23 0.96 -1.17
CA LEU A 52 5.41 1.57 -1.79
C LEU A 52 6.19 0.54 -2.64
N SER A 53 6.40 -0.67 -2.14
CA SER A 53 7.06 -1.74 -2.89
C SER A 53 6.28 -2.14 -4.15
N LEU A 54 4.95 -2.23 -4.06
CA LEU A 54 4.09 -2.53 -5.22
C LEU A 54 4.14 -1.42 -6.26
N VAL A 55 4.09 -0.16 -5.84
CA VAL A 55 4.15 1.00 -6.75
C VAL A 55 5.52 1.11 -7.41
N ALA A 56 6.59 0.86 -6.66
CA ALA A 56 7.94 0.85 -7.22
C ALA A 56 8.06 -0.23 -8.31
N ASP A 57 7.61 -1.47 -8.06
CA ASP A 57 7.60 -2.54 -9.06
C ASP A 57 6.85 -2.13 -10.34
N TYR A 58 5.66 -1.54 -10.21
CA TYR A 58 4.89 -1.10 -11.38
C TYR A 58 5.54 0.04 -12.15
N ALA A 59 6.13 1.00 -11.43
CA ALA A 59 6.84 2.11 -12.04
C ALA A 59 8.11 1.65 -12.79
N GLU A 60 8.87 0.71 -12.23
CA GLU A 60 10.05 0.17 -12.90
C GLU A 60 9.69 -0.57 -14.20
N ARG A 61 8.60 -1.34 -14.20
CA ARG A 61 8.06 -1.98 -15.40
C ARG A 61 7.71 -0.96 -16.48
N ALA A 62 6.99 0.10 -16.11
CA ALA A 62 6.67 1.19 -17.02
C ALA A 62 7.90 1.96 -17.53
N ARG A 63 8.98 2.12 -16.72
CA ARG A 63 10.25 2.69 -17.20
C ARG A 63 10.96 1.77 -18.19
N ALA A 64 10.90 0.46 -17.98
CA ALA A 64 11.49 -0.50 -18.91
C ALA A 64 10.76 -0.55 -20.26
N ASN A 65 9.46 -0.25 -20.27
CA ASN A 65 8.60 -0.29 -21.47
C ASN A 65 7.93 1.06 -21.76
N ILE A 66 8.74 2.05 -22.13
CA ILE A 66 8.24 3.38 -22.51
C ILE A 66 7.35 3.33 -23.76
N ALA A 67 7.58 2.37 -24.66
CA ALA A 67 6.81 2.20 -25.89
C ALA A 67 5.34 1.88 -25.62
N GLY A 68 5.04 1.11 -24.57
CA GLY A 68 3.69 0.77 -24.12
C GLY A 68 3.13 1.65 -23.01
N PHE A 69 3.74 2.81 -22.73
CA PHE A 69 3.41 3.62 -21.54
C PHE A 69 1.91 3.91 -21.36
N ALA A 70 1.20 4.20 -22.46
CA ALA A 70 -0.24 4.52 -22.39
C ALA A 70 -1.07 3.34 -21.87
N ASP A 71 -0.62 2.12 -22.14
CA ASP A 71 -1.30 0.86 -21.79
C ASP A 71 -1.04 0.43 -20.33
N TYR A 72 -0.18 1.14 -19.58
CA TYR A 72 -0.07 1.02 -18.12
C TYR A 72 -1.21 1.74 -17.37
N ALA A 73 -2.20 2.28 -18.08
CA ALA A 73 -3.42 2.81 -17.47
C ALA A 73 -4.39 1.67 -17.12
N TYR A 74 -4.86 1.66 -15.87
CA TYR A 74 -5.83 0.69 -15.37
C TYR A 74 -7.00 1.44 -14.73
N THR A 75 -7.99 1.80 -15.54
CA THR A 75 -9.12 2.65 -15.12
C THR A 75 -10.41 1.88 -14.93
N THR A 76 -10.34 0.68 -14.34
CA THR A 76 -11.52 -0.14 -14.09
C THR A 76 -12.21 0.24 -12.78
N ALA A 77 -13.52 -0.02 -12.69
CA ALA A 77 -14.24 0.09 -11.43
C ALA A 77 -13.65 -0.84 -10.36
N TYR A 78 -13.74 -0.43 -9.10
CA TYR A 78 -13.31 -1.21 -7.96
C TYR A 78 -14.08 -2.53 -7.92
N ASN A 79 -13.32 -3.62 -7.92
CA ASN A 79 -13.79 -4.96 -7.66
C ASN A 79 -12.80 -5.60 -6.69
N ALA A 80 -13.29 -6.02 -5.52
CA ALA A 80 -12.46 -6.61 -4.49
C ALA A 80 -11.87 -7.93 -5.00
N SER A 81 -10.55 -8.00 -5.15
CA SER A 81 -9.90 -9.22 -5.61
C SER A 81 -9.93 -10.31 -4.53
N SER A 82 -10.16 -11.56 -4.94
CA SER A 82 -9.93 -12.71 -4.07
C SER A 82 -8.46 -13.14 -4.14
N ARG A 83 -7.91 -13.58 -3.01
CA ARG A 83 -6.62 -14.27 -3.01
C ARG A 83 -6.78 -15.64 -3.63
N THR A 84 -6.07 -15.88 -4.72
CA THR A 84 -6.02 -17.19 -5.35
C THR A 84 -4.69 -17.84 -4.97
N ALA A 85 -4.72 -19.10 -4.55
CA ALA A 85 -3.49 -19.86 -4.35
C ALA A 85 -2.72 -19.88 -5.68
N ALA A 86 -1.42 -19.58 -5.64
CA ALA A 86 -0.55 -19.60 -6.82
C ALA A 86 -0.26 -21.04 -7.24
N THR A 87 -1.27 -21.76 -7.73
CA THR A 87 -1.13 -23.12 -8.27
C THR A 87 -0.67 -23.11 -9.73
N THR A 88 -0.85 -21.99 -10.42
CA THR A 88 -0.43 -21.73 -11.80
C THR A 88 -0.14 -20.23 -11.96
N ASP A 89 0.75 -19.87 -12.89
CA ASP A 89 0.89 -18.47 -13.31
C ASP A 89 -0.45 -18.04 -13.93
N PRO A 90 -1.15 -17.04 -13.35
CA PRO A 90 -2.44 -16.60 -13.89
C PRO A 90 -2.30 -15.81 -15.20
N THR A 91 -1.07 -15.54 -15.65
CA THR A 91 -0.83 -14.77 -16.87
C THR A 91 -0.31 -15.65 -17.99
N ALA A 92 -0.95 -15.52 -19.15
CA ALA A 92 -0.41 -16.08 -20.38
C ALA A 92 0.79 -15.24 -20.82
N ALA A 93 1.79 -15.88 -21.43
CA ALA A 93 2.87 -15.16 -22.10
C ALA A 93 2.26 -14.18 -23.14
N PRO A 94 2.84 -12.97 -23.31
CA PRO A 94 2.34 -12.00 -24.27
C PRO A 94 2.26 -12.63 -25.67
N VAL A 95 1.19 -12.28 -26.42
CA VAL A 95 1.03 -12.69 -27.81
C VAL A 95 2.25 -12.31 -28.63
N SER A 96 2.51 -13.02 -29.74
CA SER A 96 3.65 -12.80 -30.63
C SER A 96 3.76 -11.32 -31.02
N CYS A 97 4.69 -10.60 -30.41
CA CYS A 97 5.05 -9.25 -30.79
C CYS A 97 6.22 -9.30 -31.79
N GLN A 98 6.29 -8.30 -32.66
CA GLN A 98 7.28 -8.24 -33.73
C GLN A 98 8.32 -7.16 -33.42
N VAL A 99 9.59 -7.56 -33.45
CA VAL A 99 10.73 -6.66 -33.47
C VAL A 99 11.44 -6.87 -34.80
N ASP A 100 11.42 -5.86 -35.66
CA ASP A 100 12.11 -5.88 -36.95
C ASP A 100 13.00 -4.64 -37.07
N THR A 101 14.31 -4.87 -37.05
CA THR A 101 15.34 -3.84 -37.20
C THR A 101 16.03 -3.91 -38.56
N SER A 102 15.51 -4.71 -39.50
CA SER A 102 16.11 -4.90 -40.84
C SER A 102 16.09 -3.62 -41.68
N THR A 103 15.19 -2.68 -41.37
CA THR A 103 15.13 -1.35 -41.98
C THR A 103 15.46 -0.27 -40.93
N PRO A 104 16.73 0.18 -40.81
CA PRO A 104 17.15 1.13 -39.78
C PRO A 104 16.42 2.48 -39.80
N THR A 105 15.87 2.86 -40.96
CA THR A 105 15.07 4.08 -41.14
C THR A 105 13.63 3.95 -40.66
N ASN A 106 13.15 2.73 -40.40
CA ASN A 106 11.79 2.47 -39.93
C ASN A 106 11.72 1.15 -39.12
N PRO A 107 12.36 1.09 -37.94
CA PRO A 107 12.30 -0.10 -37.11
C PRO A 107 10.86 -0.35 -36.62
N ILE A 108 10.44 -1.62 -36.64
CA ILE A 108 9.15 -2.06 -36.11
C ILE A 108 9.36 -2.62 -34.71
N ASN A 109 8.58 -2.13 -33.75
CA ASN A 109 8.45 -2.73 -32.43
C ASN A 109 6.99 -2.67 -31.98
N THR A 110 6.30 -3.82 -32.00
CA THR A 110 4.90 -3.93 -31.55
C THR A 110 4.77 -4.50 -30.14
N CYS A 111 5.87 -4.68 -29.41
CA CYS A 111 5.88 -5.31 -28.09
C CYS A 111 5.38 -4.40 -26.97
N GLY A 112 5.28 -3.09 -27.19
CA GLY A 112 4.91 -2.12 -26.15
C GLY A 112 3.61 -2.47 -25.41
N SER A 113 2.51 -2.56 -26.14
CA SER A 113 1.18 -2.87 -25.56
C SER A 113 1.13 -4.27 -24.95
N ALA A 114 1.63 -5.29 -25.65
CA ALA A 114 1.60 -6.67 -25.17
C ALA A 114 2.40 -6.86 -23.86
N ILE A 115 3.55 -6.18 -23.72
CA ILE A 115 4.34 -6.19 -22.48
C ILE A 115 3.61 -5.44 -21.35
N ALA A 116 2.99 -4.29 -21.65
CA ALA A 116 2.25 -3.51 -20.65
C ALA A 116 1.05 -4.29 -20.08
N ASP A 117 0.28 -4.99 -20.93
CA ASP A 117 -0.83 -5.86 -20.51
C ASP A 117 -0.36 -7.02 -19.63
N TYR A 118 0.77 -7.64 -20.00
CA TYR A 118 1.39 -8.70 -19.22
C TYR A 118 1.85 -8.19 -17.85
N ASP A 119 2.56 -7.06 -17.82
CA ASP A 119 3.03 -6.42 -16.59
C ASP A 119 1.86 -6.03 -15.67
N GLN A 120 0.79 -5.47 -16.25
CA GLN A 120 -0.41 -5.09 -15.52
C GLN A 120 -1.08 -6.30 -14.84
N SER A 121 -1.27 -7.40 -15.57
CA SER A 121 -1.90 -8.60 -15.02
C SER A 121 -1.04 -9.27 -13.94
N GLN A 122 0.27 -9.34 -14.13
CA GLN A 122 1.22 -9.81 -13.12
C GLN A 122 1.20 -8.92 -11.87
N TRP A 123 1.24 -7.61 -12.06
CA TRP A 123 1.25 -6.65 -10.96
C TRP A 123 -0.07 -6.67 -10.16
N LEU A 124 -1.22 -6.66 -10.82
CA LEU A 124 -2.52 -6.75 -10.15
C LEU A 124 -2.67 -8.04 -9.35
N THR A 125 -2.13 -9.15 -9.85
CA THR A 125 -2.05 -10.40 -9.09
C THR A 125 -1.24 -10.23 -7.80
N ASN A 126 -0.08 -9.55 -7.87
CA ASN A 126 0.73 -9.24 -6.69
C ASN A 126 0.00 -8.30 -5.72
N VAL A 127 -0.73 -7.31 -6.21
CA VAL A 127 -1.58 -6.40 -5.41
C VAL A 127 -2.65 -7.20 -4.67
N ALA A 128 -3.39 -8.07 -5.36
CA ALA A 128 -4.41 -8.93 -4.76
C ALA A 128 -3.86 -9.90 -3.71
N ASN A 129 -2.64 -10.40 -3.92
CA ASN A 129 -1.98 -11.31 -2.98
C ASN A 129 -1.46 -10.59 -1.73
N ARG A 130 -0.96 -9.36 -1.86
CA ARG A 130 -0.33 -8.62 -0.76
C ARG A 130 -1.30 -7.75 0.03
N LEU A 131 -2.39 -7.28 -0.58
CA LEU A 131 -3.41 -6.44 0.06
C LEU A 131 -4.75 -7.19 0.17
N PRO A 132 -5.46 -7.15 1.31
CA PRO A 132 -6.78 -7.78 1.45
C PRO A 132 -7.81 -7.13 0.50
N GLY A 133 -8.47 -7.91 -0.36
CA GLY A 133 -9.39 -7.32 -1.35
C GLY A 133 -8.70 -6.33 -2.31
N GLY A 134 -7.39 -6.47 -2.48
CA GLY A 134 -6.52 -5.51 -3.15
C GLY A 134 -6.80 -5.35 -4.63
N THR A 135 -6.91 -4.11 -5.09
CA THR A 135 -6.92 -3.73 -6.50
C THR A 135 -6.22 -2.38 -6.66
N ALA A 136 -6.18 -1.87 -7.87
CA ALA A 136 -5.63 -0.57 -8.16
C ALA A 136 -6.53 0.24 -9.09
N TYR A 137 -6.27 1.54 -9.15
CA TYR A 137 -6.73 2.42 -10.21
C TYR A 137 -5.52 3.21 -10.68
N VAL A 138 -5.21 3.20 -11.98
CA VAL A 138 -4.02 3.83 -12.53
C VAL A 138 -4.39 4.70 -13.72
N THR A 139 -3.90 5.94 -13.74
CA THR A 139 -3.99 6.81 -14.91
C THR A 139 -2.61 7.23 -15.34
N THR A 140 -2.41 7.29 -16.66
CA THR A 140 -1.19 7.79 -17.29
C THR A 140 -1.41 9.23 -17.75
N GLU A 141 -0.38 10.06 -17.63
CA GLU A 141 -0.40 11.45 -18.04
C GLU A 141 0.90 11.80 -18.79
N LEU A 142 0.77 12.59 -19.85
CA LEU A 142 1.88 13.20 -20.58
C LEU A 142 1.85 14.69 -20.31
N THR A 143 2.73 15.14 -19.42
CA THR A 143 2.86 16.57 -19.09
C THR A 143 3.81 17.24 -20.09
N PRO A 144 3.35 18.21 -20.89
CA PRO A 144 4.21 18.88 -21.86
C PRO A 144 5.29 19.69 -21.15
N ALA A 145 6.41 19.91 -21.85
CA ALA A 145 7.46 20.79 -21.36
C ALA A 145 6.91 22.20 -21.09
N PRO A 146 7.44 22.93 -20.08
CA PRO A 146 7.04 24.30 -19.82
C PRO A 146 7.15 25.19 -21.07
N PRO A 147 6.26 26.18 -21.23
CA PRO A 147 6.32 27.11 -22.36
C PRO A 147 7.70 27.77 -22.47
N GLY A 148 8.27 27.78 -23.68
CA GLY A 148 9.58 28.40 -23.95
C GLY A 148 10.76 27.43 -23.92
N VAL A 149 10.56 26.14 -23.61
CA VAL A 149 11.61 25.12 -23.74
C VAL A 149 11.36 24.24 -24.97
N ASN A 150 12.24 24.34 -25.97
CA ASN A 150 12.15 23.57 -27.21
C ASN A 150 12.98 22.28 -27.11
N GLY A 151 12.43 21.18 -27.64
CA GLY A 151 13.17 19.92 -27.81
C GLY A 151 13.14 18.94 -26.63
N LEU A 152 12.43 19.26 -25.53
CA LEU A 152 12.19 18.30 -24.45
C LEU A 152 10.95 17.44 -24.75
N PRO A 153 11.02 16.11 -24.58
CA PRO A 153 9.84 15.25 -24.64
C PRO A 153 8.90 15.53 -23.47
N ALA A 154 7.61 15.21 -23.63
CA ALA A 154 6.65 15.27 -22.53
C ALA A 154 7.06 14.34 -21.38
N THR A 155 6.95 14.81 -20.14
CA THR A 155 7.22 13.99 -18.94
C THR A 155 6.06 13.03 -18.70
N ARG A 156 6.40 11.75 -18.53
CA ARG A 156 5.46 10.67 -18.28
C ARG A 156 5.17 10.57 -16.79
N VAL A 157 3.89 10.56 -16.43
CA VAL A 157 3.45 10.49 -15.04
C VAL A 157 2.46 9.35 -14.85
N LEU A 158 2.72 8.51 -13.86
CA LEU A 158 1.78 7.50 -13.35
C LEU A 158 1.14 8.01 -12.07
N ASN A 159 -0.18 8.09 -12.09
CA ASN A 159 -0.99 8.32 -10.89
C ASN A 159 -1.59 6.98 -10.49
N ILE A 160 -1.17 6.44 -9.34
CA ILE A 160 -1.52 5.09 -8.89
C ILE A 160 -2.27 5.22 -7.57
N TRP A 161 -3.47 4.65 -7.53
CA TRP A 161 -4.24 4.43 -6.32
C TRP A 161 -4.26 2.94 -6.01
N LEU A 162 -3.67 2.55 -4.89
CA LEU A 162 -3.87 1.22 -4.34
C LEU A 162 -5.13 1.23 -3.47
N ILE A 163 -6.02 0.27 -3.69
CA ILE A 163 -7.32 0.17 -3.01
C ILE A 163 -7.41 -1.21 -2.38
N TRP A 164 -7.78 -1.28 -1.11
CA TRP A 164 -7.92 -2.55 -0.39
C TRP A 164 -9.04 -2.47 0.64
N SER A 165 -9.55 -3.61 1.12
CA SER A 165 -10.64 -3.61 2.09
C SER A 165 -10.19 -3.03 3.43
N ALA A 166 -11.04 -2.17 4.00
CA ALA A 166 -10.84 -1.66 5.35
C ALA A 166 -11.17 -2.75 6.37
N ILE A 167 -10.33 -2.84 7.40
CA ILE A 167 -10.72 -3.50 8.64
C ILE A 167 -11.63 -2.49 9.34
N GLN A 168 -12.89 -2.87 9.58
CA GLN A 168 -13.86 -2.05 10.30
C GLN A 168 -13.31 -1.80 11.72
N GLU A 169 -12.71 -0.63 11.92
CA GLU A 169 -12.35 -0.15 13.26
C GLU A 169 -13.22 1.06 13.58
N ASP A 170 -13.76 1.09 14.80
CA ASP A 170 -14.46 2.26 15.32
C ASP A 170 -13.57 3.50 15.15
N ASN A 171 -14.16 4.50 14.47
CA ASN A 171 -13.64 5.82 14.12
C ASN A 171 -12.48 6.30 15.01
N GLY A 172 -11.27 6.49 14.44
CA GLY A 172 -10.22 7.19 15.19
C GLY A 172 -8.82 7.29 14.58
N PHE A 173 -8.40 6.38 13.68
CA PHE A 173 -7.00 6.33 13.23
C PHE A 173 -6.77 6.20 11.72
N ALA A 174 -7.83 6.16 10.92
CA ALA A 174 -7.69 6.04 9.48
C ALA A 174 -7.38 7.42 8.86
N GLN A 175 -6.11 7.66 8.51
CA GLN A 175 -5.77 8.65 7.48
C GLN A 175 -6.26 8.08 6.13
N GLN A 176 -7.56 8.13 5.89
CA GLN A 176 -8.15 7.74 4.62
C GLN A 176 -7.78 8.79 3.58
N GLN A 177 -6.80 8.48 2.75
CA GLN A 177 -6.57 9.27 1.55
C GLN A 177 -7.74 9.02 0.60
N LEU A 178 -8.29 10.09 0.01
CA LEU A 178 -9.49 10.00 -0.82
C LEU A 178 -9.27 9.03 -1.98
N CYS A 179 -10.15 8.05 -2.08
CA CYS A 179 -10.23 7.16 -3.22
C CYS A 179 -10.64 7.94 -4.49
N PRO A 180 -10.17 7.52 -5.68
CA PRO A 180 -10.55 8.20 -6.91
C PRO A 180 -12.04 7.94 -7.20
N ALA A 181 -12.82 9.01 -7.41
CA ALA A 181 -14.25 8.91 -7.70
C ALA A 181 -14.53 8.03 -8.94
N ALA A 182 -13.63 8.08 -9.92
CA ALA A 182 -13.70 7.30 -11.14
C ALA A 182 -13.53 5.78 -10.94
N ALA A 183 -13.10 5.33 -9.76
CA ALA A 183 -13.09 3.90 -9.43
C ALA A 183 -14.48 3.36 -9.04
N ASN A 184 -15.55 4.18 -9.02
CA ASN A 184 -16.94 3.72 -8.82
C ASN A 184 -17.13 2.80 -7.60
N ILE A 185 -16.56 3.18 -6.46
CA ILE A 185 -16.64 2.41 -5.22
C ILE A 185 -18.03 2.61 -4.61
N SER A 186 -18.78 1.52 -4.45
CA SER A 186 -20.17 1.55 -3.95
C SER A 186 -20.27 1.92 -2.47
N ASP A 187 -19.32 1.45 -1.65
CA ASP A 187 -19.20 1.79 -0.23
C ASP A 187 -17.78 2.29 0.08
N PRO A 188 -17.54 3.61 0.06
CA PRO A 188 -16.22 4.19 0.33
C PRO A 188 -15.69 3.91 1.74
N ALA A 189 -16.57 3.64 2.73
CA ALA A 189 -16.15 3.31 4.09
C ALA A 189 -15.61 1.88 4.20
N SER A 190 -15.96 1.00 3.25
CA SER A 190 -15.50 -0.38 3.21
C SER A 190 -14.07 -0.56 2.71
N VAL A 191 -13.42 0.51 2.23
CA VAL A 191 -12.10 0.45 1.60
C VAL A 191 -11.14 1.50 2.15
N ASN A 192 -9.86 1.21 2.02
CA ASN A 192 -8.78 2.17 2.18
C ASN A 192 -8.11 2.41 0.84
N CYS A 193 -7.69 3.66 0.62
CA CYS A 193 -6.95 4.05 -0.57
C CYS A 193 -5.63 4.70 -0.20
N MET A 194 -4.63 4.49 -1.05
CA MET A 194 -3.33 5.13 -0.95
C MET A 194 -2.89 5.60 -2.33
N TYR A 195 -2.58 6.89 -2.44
CA TYR A 195 -2.24 7.53 -3.71
C TYR A 195 -0.75 7.80 -3.84
N PHE A 196 -0.23 7.53 -5.03
CA PHE A 196 1.14 7.79 -5.43
C PHE A 196 1.17 8.47 -6.78
N ARG A 197 2.08 9.43 -6.92
CA ARG A 197 2.42 10.07 -8.18
C ARG A 197 3.87 9.75 -8.51
N VAL A 198 4.12 9.12 -9.64
CA VAL A 198 5.45 8.72 -10.08
C VAL A 198 5.75 9.35 -11.43
N THR A 199 6.86 10.10 -11.50
CA THR A 199 7.42 10.62 -12.76
C THR A 199 8.45 9.62 -13.30
N LEU A 200 8.40 9.33 -14.59
CA LEU A 200 9.28 8.37 -15.27
C LEU A 200 10.35 9.07 -16.11
#